data_AF-A0A0B1SPF0-F1
#
_entry.id   AF-A0A0B1SPF0-F1
#
_cell.length_a   1.000
_cell.length_b   1.000
_cell.length_c   1.000
_cell.angle_alpha   90.00
_cell.angle_beta   90.00
_cell.angle_gamma   90.00
#
_symmetry.space_group_name_H-M   'P 1'
#
loop_
_entity.id
_entity.type
_entity.pdbx_description
1 polymer ?
#
loop_
_entity_poly.entity_id
_entity_poly.type
_entity_poly.pdbx_seq_one_letter_code
_entity_poly.pdbx_strand_id
1 'polypeptide(L)'
;MKLSIRTRAVKSPDGKHYILNGGKIWISNGGFADVFTVFAQTPVTAPDGTTKDKVSAFIVERSFGGITSGPQEKKMGIKGSNTTEVHFDNVKVPVENLLGQEGEGFKVAMNILNNGRFTIPAACTGAMKVCIQKTVDHITQRVQFGQTLQEFFNVQVSSRISFFIGILRTSIDTVSTYA
;
A
#
# COMPACT_ATOMS: atom_id res chain seq x y z
N MET A 1 17.11 -5.81 -14.19
CA MET A 1 15.73 -6.14 -13.72
C MET A 1 14.76 -5.37 -14.59
N LYS A 2 13.97 -6.03 -15.45
CA LYS A 2 13.02 -5.36 -16.37
C LYS A 2 11.77 -5.01 -15.57
N LEU A 3 11.57 -3.73 -15.25
CA LEU A 3 10.37 -3.26 -14.55
C LEU A 3 9.16 -3.36 -15.48
N SER A 4 8.09 -4.02 -15.01
CA SER A 4 6.92 -4.43 -15.79
C SER A 4 5.79 -3.41 -15.87
N ILE A 5 5.90 -2.27 -15.17
CA ILE A 5 4.90 -1.21 -15.24
C ILE A 5 4.86 -0.60 -16.63
N ARG A 6 3.68 -0.34 -17.18
CA ARG A 6 3.51 0.17 -18.55
C ARG A 6 3.08 1.64 -18.64
N THR A 7 2.65 2.22 -17.51
CA THR A 7 2.33 3.64 -17.42
C THR A 7 3.57 4.45 -17.80
N ARG A 8 3.42 5.41 -18.73
CA ARG A 8 4.53 6.15 -19.32
C ARG A 8 4.33 7.65 -19.13
N ALA A 9 5.42 8.35 -18.81
CA ALA A 9 5.49 9.79 -18.74
C ALA A 9 6.56 10.27 -19.72
N VAL A 10 6.20 11.11 -20.67
CA VAL A 10 7.13 11.66 -21.67
C VAL A 10 7.23 13.16 -21.46
N LYS A 11 8.47 13.66 -21.34
CA LYS A 11 8.73 15.09 -21.17
C LYS A 11 8.28 15.85 -22.42
N SER A 12 7.61 16.98 -22.23
CA SER A 12 7.18 17.84 -23.32
C SER A 12 8.38 18.45 -24.05
N PRO A 13 8.24 18.83 -25.34
CA PRO A 13 9.34 19.45 -26.09
C PRO A 13 9.85 20.76 -25.47
N ASP A 14 8.99 21.50 -24.78
CA ASP A 14 9.34 22.73 -24.06
C ASP A 14 9.96 22.47 -22.68
N GLY A 15 10.03 21.20 -22.26
CA GLY A 15 10.61 20.78 -20.98
C GLY A 15 9.84 21.20 -19.73
N LYS A 16 8.62 21.75 -19.87
CA LYS A 16 7.85 22.32 -18.75
C LYS A 16 6.95 21.32 -18.03
N HIS A 17 6.59 20.22 -18.69
CA HIS A 17 5.72 19.21 -18.10
C HIS A 17 6.01 17.82 -18.66
N TYR A 18 5.43 16.81 -18.04
CA TYR A 18 5.35 15.44 -18.53
C TYR A 18 3.93 15.16 -19.00
N ILE A 19 3.79 14.43 -20.10
CA ILE A 19 2.53 13.84 -20.53
C ILE A 19 2.47 12.42 -20.00
N LEU A 20 1.59 12.19 -19.04
CA LEU A 20 1.39 10.92 -18.36
C LEU A 20 0.21 10.15 -18.97
N ASN A 21 0.47 8.90 -19.35
CA ASN A 21 -0.51 7.99 -19.93
C ASN A 21 -0.43 6.58 -19.32
N GLY A 22 -1.58 5.97 -19.06
CA GLY A 22 -1.70 4.56 -18.69
C GLY A 22 -2.73 4.31 -17.60
N GLY A 23 -2.68 3.11 -17.00
CA GLY A 23 -3.59 2.71 -15.93
C GLY A 23 -2.85 2.17 -14.72
N LYS A 24 -3.49 2.30 -13.56
CA LYS A 24 -3.09 1.69 -12.29
C LYS A 24 -4.27 0.91 -11.72
N ILE A 25 -4.00 -0.26 -11.19
CA ILE A 25 -5.01 -1.18 -10.66
C ILE A 25 -4.92 -1.25 -9.13
N TRP A 26 -6.06 -1.55 -8.50
CA TRP A 26 -6.18 -1.73 -7.05
C TRP A 26 -5.61 -0.60 -6.21
N ILE A 27 -5.93 0.64 -6.60
CA ILE A 27 -5.47 1.83 -5.90
C ILE A 27 -6.41 2.13 -4.74
N SER A 28 -5.88 1.99 -3.52
CA SER A 28 -6.57 2.40 -2.31
C SER A 28 -6.86 3.90 -2.36
N ASN A 29 -8.10 4.29 -2.03
CA ASN A 29 -8.63 5.65 -2.14
C ASN A 29 -8.71 6.20 -3.58
N GLY A 30 -8.47 5.36 -4.60
CA GLY A 30 -8.41 5.78 -5.99
C GLY A 30 -9.69 6.47 -6.50
N GLY A 31 -10.84 6.20 -5.90
CA GLY A 31 -12.13 6.79 -6.27
C GLY A 31 -12.36 8.22 -5.81
N PHE A 32 -11.63 8.71 -4.80
CA PHE A 32 -11.85 10.05 -4.23
C PHE A 32 -10.56 10.80 -3.85
N ALA A 33 -9.38 10.20 -3.99
CA ALA A 33 -8.13 10.90 -3.73
C ALA A 33 -7.95 12.06 -4.72
N ASP A 34 -7.49 13.20 -4.18
CA ASP A 34 -7.14 14.39 -4.96
C ASP A 34 -5.66 14.41 -5.37
N VAL A 35 -4.81 13.69 -4.65
CA VAL A 35 -3.36 13.63 -4.89
C VAL A 35 -2.90 12.18 -4.96
N PHE A 36 -2.03 11.89 -5.93
CA PHE A 36 -1.49 10.56 -6.18
C PHE A 36 0.03 10.61 -6.26
N THR A 37 0.69 9.64 -5.62
CA THR A 37 2.08 9.30 -5.93
C THR A 37 2.09 8.30 -7.07
N VAL A 38 2.40 8.75 -8.29
CA VAL A 38 2.36 7.92 -9.50
C VAL A 38 3.76 7.54 -9.96
N PHE A 39 3.99 6.24 -10.11
CA PHE A 39 5.21 5.70 -10.70
C PHE A 39 5.00 5.41 -12.19
N ALA A 40 5.81 6.01 -13.05
CA ALA A 40 5.71 5.85 -14.49
C ALA A 40 7.10 5.66 -15.13
N GLN A 41 7.14 4.98 -16.28
CA GLN A 41 8.33 4.88 -17.10
C GLN A 41 8.60 6.22 -17.79
N THR A 42 9.79 6.75 -17.60
CA THR A 42 10.30 7.93 -18.31
C THR A 42 11.50 7.53 -19.16
N PRO A 43 11.58 7.98 -20.42
CA PRO A 43 12.78 7.82 -21.22
C PRO A 43 13.90 8.68 -20.63
N VAL A 44 14.97 8.03 -20.17
CA VAL A 44 16.14 8.72 -19.59
C VAL A 44 17.35 8.50 -20.48
N THR A 45 17.93 9.59 -20.98
CA THR A 45 19.14 9.57 -21.80
C THR A 45 20.37 9.59 -20.88
N ALA A 46 21.21 8.56 -20.99
CA ALA A 46 22.47 8.48 -20.28
C ALA A 46 23.56 9.32 -20.98
N PRO A 47 24.68 9.64 -20.30
CA PRO A 47 25.77 10.43 -20.89
C PRO A 47 26.40 9.82 -22.15
N ASP A 48 26.27 8.50 -22.32
CA ASP A 48 26.71 7.76 -23.52
C ASP A 48 25.75 7.89 -24.72
N GLY A 49 24.69 8.71 -24.60
CA GLY A 49 23.67 8.91 -25.63
C GLY A 49 22.59 7.82 -25.67
N THR A 50 22.69 6.77 -24.86
CA THR A 50 21.68 5.70 -24.84
C THR A 50 20.46 6.14 -24.04
N THR A 51 19.27 5.98 -24.64
CA THR A 51 18.00 6.26 -23.95
C THR A 51 17.41 4.95 -23.44
N LYS A 52 17.14 4.89 -22.13
CA LYS A 52 16.50 3.73 -21.48
C LYS A 52 15.31 4.18 -20.66
N ASP A 53 14.24 3.41 -20.72
CA ASP A 53 13.09 3.64 -19.85
C ASP A 53 13.46 3.28 -18.41
N LYS A 54 13.38 4.27 -17.52
CA LYS A 54 13.53 4.12 -16.07
C LYS A 54 12.26 4.54 -15.37
N VAL A 55 12.07 4.10 -14.14
CA VAL A 55 10.88 4.50 -13.37
C VAL A 55 11.16 5.82 -12.68
N SER A 56 10.25 6.78 -12.84
CA SER A 56 10.21 8.04 -12.10
C SER A 56 8.95 8.09 -11.25
N ALA A 57 9.00 8.88 -10.17
CA ALA A 57 7.87 9.10 -9.27
C ALA A 57 7.36 10.53 -9.44
N PHE A 58 6.05 10.70 -9.42
CA PHE A 58 5.39 11.99 -9.63
C PHE A 58 4.32 12.23 -8.58
N ILE A 59 4.15 13.49 -8.18
CA ILE A 59 2.97 13.96 -7.46
C ILE A 59 1.96 14.41 -8.51
N VAL A 60 0.85 13.71 -8.62
CA VAL A 60 -0.18 14.00 -9.62
C VAL A 60 -1.44 14.43 -8.90
N GLU A 61 -1.93 15.63 -9.21
CA GLU A 61 -3.20 16.11 -8.69
C GLU A 61 -4.33 15.77 -9.65
N ARG A 62 -5.48 15.36 -9.10
CA ARG A 62 -6.70 15.08 -9.88
C ARG A 62 -7.14 16.30 -10.68
N SER A 63 -6.89 17.50 -10.15
CA SER A 63 -7.17 18.80 -10.76
C SER A 63 -6.46 19.01 -12.11
N PHE A 64 -5.38 18.27 -12.41
CA PHE A 64 -4.65 18.39 -13.68
C PHE A 64 -5.45 17.89 -14.90
N GLY A 65 -6.59 17.22 -14.67
CA GLY A 65 -7.45 16.71 -15.74
C GLY A 65 -6.90 15.44 -16.38
N GLY A 66 -7.74 14.76 -17.17
CA GLY A 66 -7.38 13.48 -17.80
C GLY A 66 -7.27 12.30 -16.83
N ILE A 67 -7.74 12.45 -15.58
CA ILE A 67 -7.68 11.40 -14.54
C ILE A 67 -9.09 10.90 -14.25
N THR A 68 -9.33 9.62 -14.48
CA THR A 68 -10.60 8.96 -14.19
C THR A 68 -10.39 7.77 -13.28
N SER A 69 -11.42 7.44 -12.50
CA SER A 69 -11.40 6.31 -11.59
C SER A 69 -12.48 5.31 -12.00
N GLY A 70 -12.15 4.03 -11.98
CA GLY A 70 -13.10 2.95 -12.21
C GLY A 70 -14.09 2.80 -11.03
N PRO A 71 -15.08 1.90 -11.17
CA PRO A 71 -15.99 1.57 -10.08
C PRO A 71 -15.23 0.94 -8.90
N GLN A 72 -15.85 0.97 -7.71
CA GLN A 72 -15.29 0.31 -6.53
C GLN A 72 -15.23 -1.21 -6.73
N GLU A 73 -14.04 -1.76 -6.48
CA GLU A 73 -13.77 -3.19 -6.62
C GLU A 73 -14.53 -4.02 -5.58
N LYS A 74 -15.07 -5.16 -6.05
CA LYS A 74 -15.69 -6.17 -5.20
C LYS A 74 -14.62 -7.09 -4.63
N LYS A 75 -14.42 -7.04 -3.31
CA LYS A 75 -13.36 -7.76 -2.59
C LYS A 75 -13.90 -8.54 -1.39
N MET A 76 -13.15 -9.55 -0.97
CA MET A 76 -13.52 -10.48 0.11
C MET A 76 -13.67 -9.76 1.47
N GLY A 77 -12.70 -8.92 1.84
CA GLY A 77 -12.67 -8.18 3.10
C GLY A 77 -12.39 -6.68 2.90
N ILE A 78 -12.16 -5.96 4.01
CA ILE A 78 -11.82 -4.52 4.03
C ILE A 78 -12.71 -3.67 3.10
N LYS A 79 -14.01 -4.00 3.03
CA LYS A 79 -14.98 -3.42 2.09
C LYS A 79 -15.17 -1.90 2.27
N GLY A 80 -14.92 -1.39 3.48
CA GLY A 80 -14.94 0.05 3.77
C GLY A 80 -13.76 0.82 3.17
N SER A 81 -12.68 0.15 2.76
CA SER A 81 -11.61 0.79 1.99
C SER A 81 -12.05 0.93 0.53
N ASN A 82 -11.96 2.14 -0.02
CA ASN A 82 -12.18 2.36 -1.44
C ASN A 82 -10.99 1.79 -2.22
N THR A 83 -11.28 1.02 -3.27
CA THR A 83 -10.27 0.41 -4.13
C THR A 83 -10.80 0.49 -5.55
N THR A 84 -10.07 1.16 -6.44
CA THR A 84 -10.49 1.34 -7.83
C THR A 84 -9.31 1.19 -8.77
N GLU A 85 -9.59 1.02 -10.05
CA GLU A 85 -8.65 1.40 -11.09
C GLU A 85 -8.55 2.93 -11.17
N VAL A 86 -7.40 3.42 -11.62
CA VAL A 86 -7.16 4.84 -11.92
C VAL A 86 -6.50 4.92 -13.28
N HIS A 87 -7.10 5.69 -14.19
CA HIS A 87 -6.64 5.89 -15.55
C HIS A 87 -6.11 7.31 -15.72
N PHE A 88 -5.03 7.43 -16.47
CA PHE A 88 -4.36 8.67 -16.81
C PHE A 88 -4.35 8.75 -18.34
N ASP A 89 -5.04 9.75 -18.89
CA ASP A 89 -5.13 10.04 -20.32
C ASP A 89 -4.60 11.45 -20.57
N ASN A 90 -3.42 11.52 -21.18
CA ASN A 90 -2.73 12.76 -21.54
C ASN A 90 -2.65 13.80 -20.42
N VAL A 91 -2.42 13.33 -19.19
CA VAL A 91 -2.34 14.18 -18.00
C VAL A 91 -1.06 15.00 -18.05
N LYS A 92 -1.18 16.33 -17.94
CA LYS A 92 -0.03 17.25 -17.91
C LYS A 92 0.45 17.41 -16.47
N VAL A 93 1.58 16.79 -16.17
CA VAL A 93 2.20 16.86 -14.84
C VAL A 93 3.37 17.85 -14.89
N PRO A 94 3.38 18.93 -14.10
CA PRO A 94 4.50 19.88 -14.07
C PRO A 94 5.83 19.19 -13.73
N VAL A 95 6.96 19.70 -14.22
CA VAL A 95 8.27 19.07 -13.96
C VAL A 95 8.70 19.16 -12.49
N GLU A 96 8.25 20.18 -11.79
CA GLU A 96 8.47 20.39 -10.36
C GLU A 96 7.74 19.36 -9.48
N ASN A 97 6.73 18.69 -10.03
CA ASN A 97 6.01 17.60 -9.36
C ASN A 97 6.76 16.26 -9.45
N LEU A 98 7.95 16.22 -10.04
CA LEU A 98 8.83 15.07 -10.00
C LEU A 98 9.30 14.83 -8.55
N LEU A 99 9.01 13.65 -8.01
CA LEU A 99 9.41 13.28 -6.66
C LEU A 99 10.77 12.56 -6.70
N GLY A 100 11.82 13.29 -6.30
CA GLY A 100 13.20 12.81 -6.38
C GLY A 100 13.82 13.11 -7.73
N GLN A 101 14.70 12.21 -8.20
CA GLN A 101 15.41 12.37 -9.46
C GLN A 101 14.78 11.53 -10.59
N GLU A 102 14.91 12.02 -11.83
CA GLU A 102 14.40 11.35 -13.00
C GLU A 102 15.08 9.98 -13.17
N GLY A 103 14.27 8.92 -13.26
CA GLY A 103 14.72 7.54 -13.33
C GLY A 103 15.08 6.88 -11.99
N GLU A 104 14.95 7.58 -10.86
CA GLU A 104 15.18 7.04 -9.51
C GLU A 104 13.89 6.67 -8.75
N GLY A 105 12.73 6.72 -9.39
CA GLY A 105 11.43 6.45 -8.79
C GLY A 105 11.30 5.04 -8.19
N PHE A 106 12.05 4.04 -8.68
CA PHE A 106 12.07 2.71 -8.06
C PHE A 106 12.65 2.75 -6.64
N LYS A 107 13.71 3.53 -6.42
CA LYS A 107 14.32 3.72 -5.10
C LYS A 107 13.35 4.42 -4.16
N VAL A 108 12.65 5.44 -4.66
CA VAL A 108 11.58 6.13 -3.93
C VAL A 108 10.47 5.15 -3.52
N ALA A 109 9.99 4.31 -4.44
CA ALA A 109 8.98 3.30 -4.15
C ALA A 109 9.42 2.33 -3.05
N MET A 110 10.65 1.81 -3.13
CA MET A 110 11.17 0.88 -2.12
C MET A 110 11.33 1.53 -0.76
N ASN A 111 11.79 2.79 -0.70
CA ASN A 111 11.90 3.52 0.56
C ASN A 111 10.52 3.73 1.21
N ILE A 112 9.52 4.15 0.43
CA ILE A 112 8.14 4.32 0.93
C ILE A 112 7.58 2.98 1.43
N LEU A 113 7.77 1.90 0.68
CA LEU A 113 7.28 0.58 1.08
C LEU A 113 8.00 0.04 2.32
N ASN A 114 9.31 0.28 2.45
CA ASN A 114 10.07 -0.13 3.61
C ASN A 114 9.65 0.65 4.86
N ASN A 115 9.44 1.96 4.72
CA ASN A 115 8.91 2.77 5.80
C ASN A 115 7.47 2.34 6.15
N GLY A 116 6.57 2.14 5.19
CA GLY A 116 5.19 1.72 5.49
C GLY A 116 5.06 0.31 6.06
N ARG A 117 6.09 -0.56 5.92
CA ARG A 117 5.99 -2.00 6.21
C ARG A 117 5.69 -2.31 7.68
N PHE A 118 6.14 -1.47 8.63
CA PHE A 118 5.91 -1.71 10.06
C PHE A 118 4.45 -1.46 10.48
N THR A 119 3.67 -0.72 9.68
CA THR A 119 2.28 -0.39 10.02
C THR A 119 1.36 -1.62 9.95
N ILE A 120 1.66 -2.56 9.04
CA ILE A 120 0.90 -3.82 8.88
C ILE A 120 0.96 -4.69 10.14
N PRO A 121 2.14 -5.11 10.64
CA PRO A 121 2.21 -5.95 11.84
C PRO A 121 1.66 -5.24 13.08
N ALA A 122 1.80 -3.91 13.18
CA ALA A 122 1.18 -3.12 14.24
C ALA A 122 -0.36 -3.23 14.22
N ALA A 123 -0.99 -3.04 13.05
CA ALA A 123 -2.43 -3.20 12.87
C ALA A 123 -2.89 -4.64 13.15
N CYS A 124 -2.17 -5.65 12.64
CA CYS A 124 -2.46 -7.06 12.90
C CYS A 124 -2.40 -7.39 14.39
N THR A 125 -1.42 -6.85 15.12
CA THR A 125 -1.27 -7.04 16.57
C THR A 125 -2.45 -6.46 17.33
N GLY A 126 -2.94 -5.28 16.93
CA GLY A 126 -4.17 -4.70 17.46
C GLY A 126 -5.39 -5.60 17.22
N ALA A 127 -5.56 -6.08 15.97
CA ALA A 127 -6.66 -6.98 15.62
C ALA A 127 -6.61 -8.30 16.41
N MET A 128 -5.42 -8.89 16.57
CA MET A 128 -5.24 -10.12 17.34
C MET A 128 -5.66 -9.96 18.80
N LYS A 129 -5.35 -8.82 19.45
CA LYS A 129 -5.80 -8.54 20.82
C LYS A 129 -7.33 -8.57 20.94
N VAL A 130 -8.02 -7.93 20.00
CA VAL A 130 -9.50 -7.91 19.97
C VAL A 130 -10.06 -9.31 19.72
N CYS A 131 -9.46 -10.07 18.81
CA CYS A 131 -9.88 -11.45 18.55
C CYS A 131 -9.71 -12.34 19.78
N ILE A 132 -8.58 -12.26 20.49
CA ILE A 132 -8.38 -13.01 21.74
C ILE A 132 -9.41 -12.60 22.79
N GLN A 133 -9.64 -11.29 22.97
CA GLN A 133 -10.64 -10.83 23.94
C GLN A 133 -12.02 -11.44 23.65
N LYS A 134 -12.48 -11.38 22.40
CA LYS A 134 -13.75 -11.99 21.99
C LYS A 134 -13.79 -13.50 22.21
N THR A 135 -12.69 -14.19 21.95
CA THR A 135 -12.59 -15.64 22.21
C THR A 135 -12.68 -15.94 23.71
N VAL A 136 -11.97 -15.18 24.56
CA VAL A 136 -12.02 -15.31 26.02
C VAL A 136 -13.43 -15.07 26.55
N ASP A 137 -14.09 -14.01 26.08
CA ASP A 137 -15.48 -13.70 26.45
C ASP A 137 -16.42 -14.86 26.07
N HIS A 138 -16.23 -15.45 24.88
CA HIS A 138 -17.05 -16.57 24.42
C HIS A 138 -16.85 -17.84 25.27
N ILE A 139 -15.59 -18.23 25.55
CA ILE A 139 -15.30 -19.50 26.25
C ILE A 139 -15.65 -19.45 27.74
N THR A 140 -15.66 -18.25 28.35
CA THR A 140 -16.01 -18.05 29.75
C THR A 140 -17.52 -18.03 29.98
N GLN A 141 -18.30 -17.56 29.00
CA GLN A 141 -19.76 -17.43 29.12
C GLN A 141 -20.53 -18.64 28.56
N ARG A 142 -19.98 -19.37 27.58
CA ARG A 142 -20.68 -20.49 26.94
C ARG A 142 -20.61 -21.75 27.80
N VAL A 143 -21.78 -22.24 28.22
CA VAL A 143 -21.93 -23.54 28.90
C VAL A 143 -22.32 -24.61 27.89
N GLN A 144 -21.64 -25.76 27.94
CA GLN A 144 -21.98 -26.95 27.17
C GLN A 144 -21.57 -28.21 27.93
N PHE A 145 -22.40 -29.25 27.87
CA PHE A 145 -22.20 -30.49 28.65
C PHE A 145 -22.06 -30.25 30.16
N GLY A 146 -22.78 -29.26 30.70
CA GLY A 146 -22.84 -28.99 32.14
C GLY A 146 -21.69 -28.14 32.70
N GLN A 147 -20.74 -27.70 31.87
CA GLN A 147 -19.59 -26.88 32.29
C GLN A 147 -19.26 -25.79 31.27
N THR A 148 -18.42 -24.82 31.64
CA THR A 148 -18.01 -23.76 30.71
C THR A 148 -16.97 -24.28 29.69
N LEU A 149 -16.89 -23.67 28.50
CA LEU A 149 -15.96 -24.13 27.48
C LEU A 149 -14.48 -24.02 27.90
N GLN A 150 -14.13 -23.08 28.78
CA GLN A 150 -12.77 -22.93 29.32
C GLN A 150 -12.31 -24.14 30.16
N GLU A 151 -13.22 -24.95 30.70
CA GLU A 151 -12.89 -26.12 31.52
C GLU A 151 -12.41 -27.32 30.68
N PHE A 152 -12.66 -27.31 29.36
CA PHE A 152 -12.19 -28.36 28.46
C PHE A 152 -10.70 -28.19 28.10
N PHE A 153 -9.91 -29.23 28.30
CA PHE A 153 -8.45 -29.24 28.01
C PHE A 153 -8.10 -28.76 26.58
N ASN A 154 -8.86 -29.22 25.57
CA ASN A 154 -8.62 -28.85 24.16
C ASN A 154 -8.73 -27.33 23.90
N VAL A 155 -9.58 -26.64 24.67
CA VAL A 155 -9.76 -25.18 24.60
C VAL A 155 -8.58 -24.46 25.26
N GLN A 156 -8.05 -25.00 26.37
CA GLN A 156 -6.90 -24.44 27.10
C GLN A 156 -5.58 -24.57 26.32
N VAL A 157 -5.37 -25.64 25.56
CA VAL A 157 -4.16 -25.78 24.72
C VAL A 157 -4.18 -24.78 23.57
N SER A 158 -5.38 -24.51 23.01
CA SER A 158 -5.58 -23.58 21.90
C SER A 158 -5.41 -22.10 22.30
N SER A 159 -5.50 -21.77 23.59
CA SER A 159 -5.37 -20.39 24.10
C SER A 159 -3.92 -19.90 24.21
N ARG A 160 -2.92 -20.74 23.89
CA ARG A 160 -1.49 -20.36 23.82
C ARG A 160 -1.15 -19.33 22.73
N ILE A 161 -2.13 -18.89 21.94
CA ILE A 161 -2.02 -17.84 20.91
C ILE A 161 -1.50 -16.51 21.49
N SER A 162 -1.77 -16.22 22.77
CA SER A 162 -1.28 -15.01 23.46
C SER A 162 0.26 -14.87 23.45
N PHE A 163 1.00 -15.98 23.40
CA PHE A 163 2.46 -15.97 23.31
C PHE A 163 2.95 -15.35 21.99
N PHE A 164 2.27 -15.64 20.88
CA PHE A 164 2.63 -15.09 19.57
C PHE A 164 2.37 -13.57 19.48
N ILE A 165 1.35 -13.06 20.17
CA ILE A 165 1.12 -11.61 20.27
C ILE A 165 2.28 -10.93 21.01
N GLY A 166 2.78 -11.54 22.08
CA GLY A 166 3.93 -11.02 22.84
C GLY A 166 5.18 -10.88 21.97
N ILE A 167 5.52 -11.93 21.22
CA ILE A 167 6.65 -11.91 20.28
C ILE A 167 6.48 -10.82 19.22
N LEU A 168 5.32 -10.76 18.58
CA LEU A 168 5.07 -9.79 17.51
C LEU A 168 5.15 -8.35 18.04
N ARG A 169 4.57 -8.08 19.22
CA ARG A 169 4.65 -6.76 19.84
C ARG A 169 6.08 -6.34 20.14
N THR A 170 6.86 -7.20 20.80
CA THR A 170 8.26 -6.88 21.12
C THR A 170 9.09 -6.63 19.86
N SER A 171 8.89 -7.43 18.81
CA SER A 171 9.56 -7.22 17.52
C SER A 171 9.18 -5.89 16.85
N ILE A 172 7.90 -5.50 16.90
CA ILE A 172 7.44 -4.19 16.36
C ILE A 172 8.04 -3.04 17.17
N ASP A 173 7.96 -3.11 18.49
CA ASP A 173 8.47 -2.06 19.39
C ASP A 173 9.99 -1.89 19.22
N THR A 174 10.71 -2.99 19.02
CA THR A 174 12.15 -2.99 18.68
C THR A 174 12.38 -2.23 17.38
N VAL A 175 11.73 -2.64 16.29
CA VAL A 175 11.93 -1.99 14.98
C VAL A 175 11.53 -0.51 15.02
N SER A 176 10.45 -0.15 15.71
CA SER A 176 10.01 1.24 15.86
C SER A 176 10.98 2.10 16.68
N THR A 177 11.75 1.51 17.59
CA THR A 177 12.72 2.24 18.41
C THR A 177 14.05 2.48 17.66
N TYR A 178 14.35 1.64 16.66
CA TYR A 178 15.60 1.68 15.89
C TYR A 178 15.44 2.17 14.44
N ALA A 179 14.23 2.57 14.02
CA ALA A 179 13.92 3.13 12.69
C ALA A 179 13.83 4.65 12.74
#